data_AF-A0A6B2V9G3-F1
#
_entry.id   AF-A0A6B2V9G3-F1
#
_cell.length_a   1.000
_cell.length_b   1.000
_cell.length_c   1.000
_cell.angle_alpha   90.00
_cell.angle_beta   90.00
_cell.angle_gamma   90.00
#
_symmetry.space_group_name_H-M   'P 1'
#
loop_
_entity.id
_entity.type
_entity.pdbx_description
1 polymer ?
#
loop_
_entity_poly.entity_id
_entity_poly.type
_entity_poly.pdbx_seq_one_letter_code
_entity_poly.pdbx_strand_id
1 'polypeptide(L)'
;MAEAAKAPAAVRHAEEVMGTVFSFDVRGGAPGAVRAALGAAVAGLHRADELFSTYRADSEVSRLARGELTVRRCDPLVAEVLELGAEAERVSDGWFSLRHRGRLDPTGVVKGWAAERAARLVAAAAGVSGVSVNGGG
;
A
#
# COMPACT_ATOMS: atom_id res chain seq x y z
N MET A 1 3.65 26.63 -36.21
CA MET A 1 3.69 25.16 -36.11
C MET A 1 3.98 24.82 -34.66
N ALA A 2 3.00 24.26 -33.94
CA ALA A 2 3.21 23.83 -32.57
C ALA A 2 4.03 22.54 -32.59
N GLU A 3 5.22 22.58 -32.02
CA GLU A 3 6.06 21.40 -31.83
C GLU A 3 5.30 20.44 -30.91
N ALA A 4 4.98 19.25 -31.41
CA ALA A 4 4.33 18.24 -30.60
C ALA A 4 5.27 17.89 -29.44
N ALA A 5 4.92 18.34 -28.23
CA ALA A 5 5.69 18.06 -27.03
C ALA A 5 5.92 16.55 -26.94
N LYS A 6 7.19 16.14 -27.01
CA LYS A 6 7.56 14.72 -26.94
C LYS A 6 6.97 14.13 -25.66
N ALA A 7 6.17 13.06 -25.81
CA ALA A 7 5.53 12.43 -24.66
C ALA A 7 6.60 12.04 -23.63
N PRO A 8 6.34 12.26 -22.32
CA PRO A 8 7.28 11.91 -21.27
C PRO A 8 7.55 10.40 -21.29
N ALA A 9 8.76 10.00 -20.87
CA ALA A 9 9.11 8.60 -20.73
C ALA A 9 8.07 7.89 -19.85
N ALA A 10 7.69 6.67 -20.23
CA ALA A 10 6.70 5.88 -19.51
C ALA A 10 7.32 4.56 -19.02
N VAL A 11 7.06 4.22 -17.76
CA VAL A 11 7.44 2.94 -17.16
C VAL A 11 6.17 2.28 -16.61
N ARG A 12 5.99 1.00 -16.95
CA ARG A 12 4.90 0.18 -16.43
C ARG A 12 5.47 -1.01 -15.69
N HIS A 13 4.85 -1.36 -14.58
CA HIS A 13 5.25 -2.49 -13.76
C HIS A 13 4.01 -3.11 -13.11
N ALA A 14 4.02 -4.43 -12.97
CA ALA A 14 2.98 -5.18 -12.29
C ALA A 14 3.63 -6.11 -11.29
N GLU A 15 3.07 -6.17 -10.09
CA GLU A 15 3.59 -6.94 -8.97
C GLU A 15 2.47 -7.79 -8.35
N GLU A 16 2.70 -9.09 -8.21
CA GLU A 16 1.79 -10.02 -7.53
C GLU A 16 2.07 -10.00 -6.02
N VAL A 17 1.13 -9.47 -5.24
CA VAL A 17 1.29 -9.30 -3.79
C VAL A 17 -0.07 -9.08 -3.12
N MET A 18 -0.19 -9.43 -1.83
CA MET A 18 -1.44 -9.30 -1.06
C MET A 18 -2.64 -10.03 -1.70
N GLY A 19 -2.39 -11.18 -2.34
CA GLY A 19 -3.42 -11.97 -3.02
C GLY A 19 -4.03 -11.31 -4.25
N THR A 20 -3.37 -10.30 -4.83
CA THR A 20 -3.81 -9.59 -6.02
C THR A 20 -2.63 -9.09 -6.87
N VAL A 21 -2.89 -8.24 -7.87
CA VAL A 21 -1.88 -7.57 -8.68
C VAL A 21 -1.93 -6.07 -8.44
N PHE A 22 -0.78 -5.50 -8.08
CA PHE A 22 -0.55 -4.05 -8.07
C PHE A 22 0.08 -3.63 -9.38
N SER A 23 -0.56 -2.71 -10.11
CA SER A 23 -0.04 -2.17 -11.37
C SER A 23 0.33 -0.70 -11.22
N PHE A 24 1.45 -0.34 -11.83
CA PHE A 24 2.04 0.99 -11.83
C PHE A 24 2.13 1.50 -13.28
N ASP A 25 1.67 2.74 -13.52
CA ASP A 25 1.96 3.51 -14.72
C ASP A 25 2.60 4.83 -14.30
N VAL A 26 3.87 5.02 -14.68
CA VAL A 26 4.70 6.16 -14.27
C VAL A 26 5.08 6.97 -15.49
N ARG A 27 4.96 8.30 -15.38
CA ARG A 27 5.30 9.27 -16.43
C ARG A 27 6.43 10.17 -15.97
N GLY A 28 7.37 10.43 -16.88
CA GLY A 28 8.54 11.25 -16.62
C GLY A 28 9.61 10.51 -15.81
N GLY A 29 10.65 11.26 -15.44
CA GLY A 29 11.76 10.79 -14.63
C GLY A 29 12.84 10.06 -15.40
N ALA A 30 14.03 9.99 -14.80
CA ALA A 30 15.12 9.18 -15.33
C ALA A 30 14.78 7.68 -15.13
N PRO A 31 14.88 6.82 -16.16
CA PRO A 31 14.47 5.42 -16.05
C PRO A 31 15.13 4.65 -14.89
N GLY A 32 16.39 4.96 -14.56
CA GLY A 32 17.09 4.37 -13.42
C GLY A 32 16.49 4.78 -12.07
N ALA A 33 16.17 6.06 -11.90
CA ALA A 33 15.54 6.58 -10.67
C ALA A 33 14.12 6.04 -10.50
N VAL A 34 13.34 5.98 -11.58
CA VAL A 34 11.98 5.40 -11.56
C VAL A 34 12.03 3.92 -11.19
N ARG A 35 12.96 3.13 -11.74
CA ARG A 35 13.13 1.72 -11.37
C ARG A 35 13.53 1.52 -9.92
N ALA A 36 14.42 2.36 -9.39
CA ALA A 36 14.81 2.31 -7.98
C ALA A 36 13.61 2.61 -7.06
N ALA A 37 12.82 3.63 -7.39
CA ALA A 37 11.61 3.97 -6.65
C ALA A 37 10.55 2.87 -6.74
N LEU A 38 10.34 2.27 -7.91
CA LEU A 38 9.45 1.11 -8.06
C LEU A 38 9.92 -0.07 -7.21
N GLY A 39 11.22 -0.39 -7.18
CA GLY A 39 11.76 -1.45 -6.33
C GLY A 39 11.49 -1.22 -4.84
N ALA A 40 11.65 0.02 -4.37
CA ALA A 40 11.33 0.37 -2.99
C ALA A 40 9.82 0.33 -2.70
N ALA A 41 8.98 0.75 -3.65
CA ALA A 41 7.53 0.66 -3.53
C ALA A 41 7.06 -0.81 -3.44
N VAL A 42 7.59 -1.67 -4.31
CA VAL A 42 7.32 -3.13 -4.31
C VAL A 42 7.76 -3.77 -3.00
N ALA A 43 8.96 -3.45 -2.51
CA ALA A 43 9.41 -3.93 -1.20
C ALA A 43 8.47 -3.49 -0.07
N GLY A 44 7.93 -2.27 -0.14
CA GLY A 44 6.90 -1.79 0.78
C GLY A 44 5.58 -2.57 0.71
N LEU A 45 5.14 -2.97 -0.49
CA LEU A 45 3.94 -3.80 -0.66
C LEU A 45 4.14 -5.20 -0.07
N HIS A 46 5.29 -5.84 -0.30
CA HIS A 46 5.62 -7.13 0.30
C HIS A 46 5.72 -7.05 1.82
N ARG A 47 6.31 -5.98 2.35
CA ARG A 47 6.33 -5.71 3.78
C ARG A 47 4.91 -5.57 4.36
N ALA A 48 4.02 -4.90 3.64
CA ALA A 48 2.61 -4.81 4.04
C ALA A 48 1.95 -6.20 4.05
N ASP A 49 2.19 -7.04 3.04
CA ASP A 49 1.66 -8.41 3.04
C ASP A 49 2.17 -9.24 4.24
N GLU A 50 3.47 -9.17 4.54
CA GLU A 50 4.08 -9.85 5.70
C GLU A 50 3.42 -9.46 7.03
N LEU A 51 3.17 -8.16 7.24
CA LEU A 51 2.63 -7.63 8.49
C LEU A 51 1.13 -7.84 8.63
N PHE A 52 0.38 -7.64 7.55
CA PHE A 52 -1.07 -7.49 7.57
C PHE A 52 -1.85 -8.70 7.06
N SER A 53 -1.20 -9.70 6.45
CA SER A 53 -1.91 -10.88 5.93
C SER A 53 -2.66 -11.63 7.03
N THR A 54 -3.98 -11.75 6.87
CA THR A 54 -4.85 -12.53 7.77
C THR A 54 -4.80 -14.04 7.50
N TYR A 55 -4.10 -14.45 6.43
CA TYR A 55 -3.90 -15.86 6.05
C TYR A 55 -2.60 -16.45 6.61
N ARG A 56 -1.61 -15.59 6.87
CA ARG A 56 -0.32 -15.97 7.45
C ARG A 56 -0.42 -16.03 8.97
N ALA A 57 -0.17 -17.20 9.56
CA ALA A 57 -0.27 -17.38 11.01
C ALA A 57 0.79 -16.58 11.78
N ASP A 58 1.94 -16.33 11.15
CA ASP A 58 3.10 -15.60 11.68
C ASP A 58 3.01 -14.08 11.51
N SER A 59 2.05 -13.56 10.72
CA SER A 59 1.87 -12.12 10.55
C SER A 59 1.51 -11.45 11.87
N GLU A 60 1.90 -10.18 12.00
CA GLU A 60 1.65 -9.43 13.23
C GLU A 60 0.16 -9.22 13.46
N VAL A 61 -0.63 -8.95 12.41
CA VAL A 61 -2.09 -8.85 12.52
C VAL A 61 -2.71 -10.16 12.99
N SER A 62 -2.30 -11.31 12.46
CA SER A 62 -2.82 -12.60 12.90
C SER A 62 -2.49 -12.89 14.36
N ARG A 63 -1.27 -12.56 14.81
CA ARG A 63 -0.84 -12.70 16.20
C ARG A 63 -1.56 -11.72 17.13
N LEU A 64 -1.79 -10.48 16.69
CA LEU A 64 -2.63 -9.50 17.41
C LEU A 64 -4.07 -9.98 17.55
N ALA A 65 -4.67 -10.50 16.48
CA ALA A 65 -6.04 -11.02 16.49
C ALA A 65 -6.22 -12.20 17.46
N ARG A 66 -5.14 -12.93 17.78
CA ARG A 66 -5.11 -14.01 18.79
C ARG A 66 -4.66 -13.54 20.18
N GLY A 67 -4.28 -12.27 20.36
CA GLY A 67 -3.78 -11.74 21.63
C GLY A 67 -2.35 -12.17 21.99
N GLU A 68 -1.58 -12.70 21.04
CA GLU A 68 -0.19 -13.13 21.23
C GLU A 68 0.81 -11.96 21.18
N LEU A 69 0.37 -10.83 20.63
CA LEU A 69 1.09 -9.57 20.56
C LEU A 69 0.26 -8.43 21.15
N THR A 70 0.96 -7.34 21.47
CA THR A 70 0.35 -6.04 21.75
C THR A 70 0.77 -5.08 20.66
N VAL A 71 -0.05 -4.08 20.30
CA VAL A 71 0.28 -3.09 19.25
C VAL A 71 1.66 -2.46 19.45
N ARG A 72 2.06 -2.16 20.69
CA ARG A 72 3.40 -1.62 21.03
C ARG A 72 4.58 -2.53 20.67
N ARG A 73 4.35 -3.83 20.52
CA ARG A 73 5.35 -4.84 20.15
C ARG A 73 5.33 -5.17 18.65
N CYS A 74 4.40 -4.59 17.91
CA CYS A 74 4.31 -4.69 16.47
C CYS A 74 5.19 -3.63 15.79
N ASP A 75 5.41 -3.83 14.50
CA ASP A 75 5.92 -2.83 13.58
C ASP A 75 5.03 -1.55 13.67
N PRO A 76 5.63 -0.34 13.71
CA PRO A 76 4.87 0.91 13.79
C PRO A 76 3.80 1.08 12.71
N LEU A 77 3.98 0.46 11.53
CA LEU A 77 2.97 0.50 10.47
C LEU A 77 1.64 -0.13 10.91
N VAL A 78 1.69 -1.12 11.81
CA VAL A 78 0.48 -1.74 12.36
C VAL A 78 -0.31 -0.75 13.19
N ALA A 79 0.35 0.07 14.01
CA ALA A 79 -0.32 1.13 14.76
C ALA A 79 -0.95 2.17 13.81
N GLU A 80 -0.22 2.60 12.79
CA GLU A 80 -0.69 3.54 11.77
C GLU A 80 -1.99 3.06 11.09
N VAL A 81 -2.04 1.80 10.64
CA VAL A 81 -3.24 1.23 9.99
C VAL A 81 -4.41 1.10 10.97
N LEU A 82 -4.15 0.72 12.22
CA LEU A 82 -5.21 0.61 13.23
C LEU A 82 -5.79 1.97 13.60
N GLU A 83 -4.97 3.02 13.65
CA GLU A 83 -5.42 4.40 13.85
C GLU A 83 -6.29 4.89 12.69
N LEU A 84 -5.87 4.63 11.44
CA LEU A 84 -6.67 4.95 10.25
C LEU A 84 -8.01 4.22 10.24
N GLY A 85 -8.02 2.93 10.60
CA GLY A 85 -9.25 2.16 10.67
C GLY A 85 -10.17 2.58 11.82
N ALA A 86 -9.62 2.98 12.97
CA ALA A 86 -10.40 3.51 14.08
C ALA A 86 -11.06 4.85 13.71
N GLU A 87 -10.34 5.71 12.98
CA GLU A 87 -10.92 6.95 12.44
C GLU A 87 -12.02 6.65 11.42
N ALA A 88 -11.79 5.72 10.49
CA ALA A 88 -12.80 5.29 9.52
C ALA A 88 -14.07 4.73 10.19
N GLU A 89 -13.92 3.92 11.24
CA GLU A 89 -15.03 3.38 12.03
C GLU A 89 -15.81 4.49 12.74
N ARG A 90 -15.10 5.50 13.28
CA ARG A 90 -15.70 6.65 13.94
C ARG A 90 -16.48 7.55 12.98
N VAL A 91 -15.90 7.95 11.84
CA VAL A 91 -16.56 8.88 10.89
C VAL A 91 -17.70 8.23 10.12
N SER A 92 -17.70 6.90 10.06
CA SER A 92 -18.74 6.12 9.40
C SER A 92 -19.83 5.65 10.36
N ASP A 93 -19.87 6.10 11.62
CA ASP A 93 -20.85 5.63 12.62
C ASP A 93 -20.97 4.09 12.69
N GLY A 94 -19.84 3.38 12.52
CA GLY A 94 -19.79 1.91 12.54
C GLY A 94 -20.18 1.21 11.23
N TRP A 95 -20.45 1.94 10.14
CA TRP A 95 -20.63 1.35 8.80
C TRP A 95 -19.33 0.72 8.28
N PHE A 96 -18.18 1.26 8.66
CA PHE A 96 -16.87 0.62 8.56
C PHE A 96 -16.49 0.04 9.93
N SER A 97 -15.82 -1.12 9.95
CA SER A 97 -15.23 -1.67 11.18
C SER A 97 -13.92 -2.39 10.90
N LEU A 98 -12.97 -2.28 11.83
CA LEU A 98 -11.74 -3.09 11.85
C LEU A 98 -11.97 -4.54 12.29
N ARG A 99 -13.23 -4.95 12.50
CA ARG A 99 -13.57 -6.31 12.92
C ARG A 99 -14.44 -7.01 11.92
N HIS A 100 -14.00 -8.20 11.50
CA HIS A 100 -14.82 -9.14 10.76
C HIS A 100 -15.13 -10.36 11.63
N ARG A 101 -16.42 -10.67 11.81
CA ARG A 101 -16.88 -11.79 12.67
C ARG A 101 -16.24 -11.80 14.06
N GLY A 102 -16.10 -10.61 14.66
CA GLY A 102 -15.53 -10.41 16.00
C GLY A 102 -14.00 -10.42 16.07
N ARG A 103 -13.30 -10.75 14.99
CA ARG A 103 -11.82 -10.79 14.93
C ARG A 103 -11.29 -9.53 14.27
N LEU A 104 -10.10 -9.09 14.69
CA LEU A 104 -9.37 -8.00 14.04
C LEU A 104 -9.09 -8.38 12.58
N ASP A 105 -9.51 -7.52 11.65
CA ASP A 105 -9.34 -7.69 10.22
C ASP A 105 -9.20 -6.29 9.56
N PRO A 106 -7.96 -5.79 9.38
CA PRO A 106 -7.71 -4.47 8.79
C PRO A 106 -7.71 -4.48 7.25
N THR A 107 -8.10 -5.58 6.60
CA THR A 107 -8.01 -5.71 5.13
C THR A 107 -8.81 -4.64 4.37
N GLY A 108 -9.84 -4.05 5.00
CA GLY A 108 -10.59 -2.91 4.48
C GLY A 108 -9.80 -1.59 4.36
N VAL A 109 -8.66 -1.46 5.06
CA VAL A 109 -7.78 -0.27 5.02
C VAL A 109 -6.51 -0.54 4.23
N VAL A 110 -5.88 -1.70 4.47
CA VAL A 110 -4.48 -1.95 4.12
C VAL A 110 -4.19 -1.78 2.63
N LYS A 111 -5.10 -2.20 1.73
CA LYS A 111 -4.87 -2.06 0.27
C LYS A 111 -4.75 -0.61 -0.18
N GLY A 112 -5.69 0.24 0.24
CA GLY A 112 -5.68 1.66 -0.13
C GLY A 112 -4.48 2.38 0.48
N TRP A 113 -4.20 2.10 1.75
CA TRP A 113 -3.04 2.62 2.46
C TRP A 113 -1.70 2.23 1.79
N ALA A 114 -1.54 0.95 1.42
CA ALA A 114 -0.33 0.46 0.76
C ALA A 114 -0.17 1.06 -0.65
N ALA A 115 -1.26 1.17 -1.42
CA ALA A 115 -1.25 1.79 -2.74
C ALA A 115 -0.88 3.27 -2.67
N GLU A 116 -1.43 4.02 -1.72
CA GLU A 116 -1.11 5.43 -1.52
C GLU A 116 0.38 5.63 -1.19
N ARG A 117 0.93 4.84 -0.25
CA ARG A 117 2.34 4.91 0.11
C ARG A 117 3.25 4.58 -1.08
N ALA A 118 2.92 3.55 -1.84
CA ALA A 118 3.63 3.17 -3.06
C ALA A 118 3.61 4.31 -4.10
N ALA A 119 2.43 4.91 -4.33
CA ALA A 119 2.26 6.02 -5.26
C ALA A 119 3.07 7.26 -4.85
N ARG A 120 3.01 7.64 -3.58
CA ARG A 120 3.76 8.78 -3.02
C ARG A 120 5.27 8.58 -3.13
N LEU A 121 5.75 7.37 -2.88
CA LEU A 121 7.17 7.02 -2.99
C LEU A 121 7.65 7.19 -4.44
N VAL A 122 6.91 6.65 -5.41
CA VAL A 122 7.28 6.78 -6.83
C VAL A 122 7.17 8.22 -7.31
N ALA A 123 6.14 8.96 -6.87
CA ALA A 123 5.94 10.36 -7.25
C ALA A 123 7.06 11.29 -6.72
N ALA A 124 7.75 10.90 -5.64
CA ALA A 124 8.88 11.65 -5.10
C ALA A 124 10.17 11.50 -5.94
N ALA A 125 10.22 10.56 -6.90
CA ALA A 125 11.39 10.40 -7.75
C ALA A 125 11.57 11.59 -8.71
N ALA A 126 12.81 12.07 -8.84
CA ALA A 126 13.11 13.27 -9.61
C ALA A 126 12.65 13.17 -11.08
N GLY A 127 11.91 14.18 -11.51
CA GLY A 127 11.40 14.30 -12.88
C GLY A 127 10.14 13.49 -13.18
N VAL A 128 9.62 12.71 -12.22
CA VAL A 128 8.31 12.07 -12.36
C VAL A 128 7.23 13.15 -12.40
N SER A 129 6.39 13.10 -13.43
CA SER A 129 5.30 14.05 -13.67
C SER A 129 3.91 13.43 -13.49
N GLY A 130 3.83 12.11 -13.31
CA GLY A 130 2.57 11.42 -13.01
C GLY A 130 2.80 9.97 -12.58
N VAL A 131 1.95 9.51 -11.66
CA VAL A 131 1.92 8.11 -11.19
C VAL A 131 0.47 7.68 -11.05
N SER A 132 0.16 6.49 -11.56
CA SER A 132 -1.06 5.76 -11.27
C SER A 132 -0.69 4.42 -10.64
N VAL A 133 -1.32 4.08 -9.51
CA VAL A 133 -1.20 2.78 -8.85
C VAL A 133 -2.61 2.19 -8.70
N ASN A 134 -2.81 0.97 -9.19
CA ASN A 134 -4.05 0.20 -9.00
C ASN A 134 -3.70 -1.10 -8.29
N GLY A 135 -4.40 -1.42 -7.18
CA GLY A 135 -4.25 -2.67 -6.43
C GLY A 135 -5.51 -3.53 -6.49
N GLY A 136 -5.64 -4.34 -7.55
CA GLY A 136 -6.67 -5.38 -7.65
C GLY A 136 -8.07 -4.95 -8.09
N GLY A 137 -8.22 -3.83 -8.81
CA GLY A 137 -9.51 -3.36 -9.35
C GLY A 137 -9.65 -1.86 -9.29
#